data_AF-A0A1X4HSK4-F1
#
_entry.id   AF-A0A1X4HSK4-F1
#
_cell.length_a   1.000
_cell.length_b   1.000
_cell.length_c   1.000
_cell.angle_alpha   90.00
_cell.angle_beta   90.00
_cell.angle_gamma   90.00
#
_symmetry.space_group_name_H-M   'P 1'
#
loop_
_entity.id
_entity.type
_entity.pdbx_description
1 polymer ?
#
loop_
_entity_poly.entity_id
_entity_poly.type
_entity_poly.pdbx_seq_one_letter_code
_entity_poly.pdbx_strand_id
1 'polypeptide(L)'
;APVSVGPPPAPPPAELARLSLHPDDDLAPNRPGEALLIDLDRDPGPARRLRPDPRRRALVAERTVGEALDRTDGAGWHTLHSIPLPGGDRIHHLLIGPGGLYAVHALYAHRRRVTVAD
;
A
#
# COMPACT_ATOMS: atom_id res chain seq x y z
N ALA A 1 14.64 -22.32 39.63
CA ALA A 1 15.48 -21.44 38.79
C ALA A 1 14.65 -21.01 37.57
N PRO A 2 14.79 -19.78 37.06
CA PRO A 2 14.06 -19.36 35.86
C PRO A 2 14.57 -20.14 34.64
N VAL A 3 13.65 -20.64 33.82
CA VAL A 3 13.95 -21.32 32.56
C VAL A 3 14.16 -20.26 31.48
N SER A 4 15.36 -20.20 30.90
CA SER A 4 15.62 -19.40 29.72
C SER A 4 15.11 -20.15 28.50
N VAL A 5 14.08 -19.62 27.83
CA VAL A 5 13.66 -20.11 26.52
C VAL A 5 14.63 -19.51 25.49
N GLY A 6 15.40 -20.36 24.81
CA GLY A 6 16.25 -19.94 23.71
C GLY A 6 15.41 -19.40 22.54
N PRO A 7 16.03 -18.64 21.61
CA PRO A 7 15.32 -18.19 20.41
C PRO A 7 14.73 -19.40 19.67
N PRO A 8 13.51 -19.27 19.10
CA PRO A 8 12.91 -20.36 18.35
C PRO A 8 13.84 -20.79 17.21
N PRO A 9 13.94 -22.08 16.91
CA PRO A 9 14.74 -22.55 15.78
C PRO A 9 14.22 -21.91 14.50
N ALA A 10 15.15 -21.44 13.65
CA ALA A 10 14.79 -20.90 12.35
C ALA A 10 14.11 -21.99 11.50
N PRO A 11 13.08 -21.64 10.71
CA PRO A 11 12.38 -22.61 9.87
C PRO A 11 13.34 -23.23 8.83
N PRO A 12 13.27 -24.55 8.59
CA PRO A 12 14.09 -25.23 7.60
C PRO A 12 13.77 -24.74 6.17
N PRO A 13 14.69 -24.89 5.21
CA PRO A 13 14.48 -24.44 3.83
C PRO A 13 13.20 -24.96 3.17
N ALA A 14 12.80 -26.20 3.49
CA ALA A 14 11.57 -26.80 2.97
C ALA A 14 10.30 -26.09 3.48
N GLU A 15 10.34 -25.51 4.68
CA GLU A 15 9.25 -24.72 5.23
C GLU A 15 9.22 -23.32 4.62
N LEU A 16 10.40 -22.69 4.47
CA LEU A 16 10.53 -21.42 3.74
C LEU A 16 10.04 -21.51 2.29
N ALA A 17 10.33 -22.62 1.61
CA ALA A 17 9.85 -22.86 0.25
C ALA A 17 8.31 -22.95 0.18
N ARG A 18 7.65 -23.45 1.23
CA ARG A 18 6.18 -23.48 1.32
C ARG A 18 5.56 -22.12 1.63
N LEU A 19 6.34 -21.22 2.24
CA LEU A 19 5.94 -19.84 2.52
C LEU A 19 6.25 -18.88 1.36
N SER A 20 6.95 -19.36 0.33
CA SER A 20 7.26 -18.57 -0.85
C SER A 20 5.98 -18.37 -1.67
N LEU A 21 5.61 -17.11 -1.88
CA LEU A 21 4.50 -16.76 -2.75
C LEU A 21 4.92 -16.85 -4.22
N HIS A 22 3.96 -17.16 -5.08
CA HIS A 22 4.14 -16.92 -6.51
C HIS A 22 4.39 -15.41 -6.72
N PRO A 23 5.25 -14.98 -7.66
CA PRO A 23 5.51 -13.56 -7.89
C PRO A 23 4.26 -12.72 -8.12
N ASP A 24 3.23 -13.29 -8.78
CA ASP A 24 1.95 -12.60 -9.02
C ASP A 24 1.09 -12.45 -7.75
N ASP A 25 1.35 -13.26 -6.73
CA ASP A 25 0.65 -13.21 -5.44
C ASP A 25 1.42 -12.37 -4.41
N ASP A 26 2.68 -12.01 -4.69
CA ASP A 26 3.48 -11.14 -3.83
C ASP A 26 3.11 -9.68 -4.06
N LEU A 27 2.46 -9.09 -3.05
CA LEU A 27 2.04 -7.69 -3.06
C LEU A 27 3.13 -6.73 -2.55
N ALA A 28 4.23 -7.25 -2.00
CA ALA A 28 5.32 -6.43 -1.47
C ALA A 28 5.96 -5.48 -2.51
N PRO A 29 6.09 -5.84 -3.80
CA PRO A 29 6.66 -4.96 -4.81
C PRO A 29 5.75 -3.80 -5.23
N ASN A 30 4.47 -3.83 -4.84
CA ASN A 30 3.50 -2.86 -5.33
C ASN A 30 3.91 -1.44 -4.97
N ARG A 31 3.75 -0.51 -5.91
CA ARG A 31 4.13 0.90 -5.70
C ARG A 31 2.94 1.75 -5.23
N PRO A 32 3.20 2.88 -4.55
CA PRO A 32 2.16 3.87 -4.26
C PRO A 32 1.44 4.34 -5.55
N GLY A 33 0.12 4.10 -5.62
CA GLY A 33 -0.71 4.49 -6.75
C GLY A 33 -0.51 3.65 -8.02
N GLU A 34 0.07 2.46 -7.91
CA GLU A 34 0.31 1.57 -9.05
C GLU A 34 -0.96 1.19 -9.82
N ALA A 35 -2.04 0.86 -9.12
CA ALA A 35 -3.32 0.59 -9.76
C ALA A 35 -3.80 1.77 -10.63
N LEU A 36 -3.64 3.01 -10.13
CA LEU A 36 -3.98 4.22 -10.90
C LEU A 36 -3.05 4.44 -12.10
N LEU A 37 -1.77 4.07 -11.99
CA LEU A 37 -0.84 4.13 -13.12
C LEU A 37 -1.24 3.15 -14.21
N ILE A 38 -1.55 1.91 -13.84
CA ILE A 38 -2.02 0.87 -14.77
C ILE A 38 -3.31 1.34 -15.45
N ASP A 39 -4.27 1.88 -14.70
CA ASP A 39 -5.53 2.39 -15.26
C ASP A 39 -5.32 3.56 -16.23
N LEU A 40 -4.39 4.47 -15.91
CA LEU A 40 -4.04 5.60 -16.77
C LEU A 40 -3.30 5.16 -18.03
N ASP A 41 -2.49 4.10 -17.97
CA ASP A 41 -1.77 3.54 -19.12
C ASP A 41 -2.72 2.77 -20.05
N ARG A 42 -3.61 1.95 -19.47
CA ARG A 42 -4.61 1.17 -20.21
C ARG A 42 -5.69 2.04 -20.86
N ASP A 43 -6.12 3.10 -20.18
CA ASP A 43 -7.07 4.09 -20.72
C ASP A 43 -6.55 5.52 -20.50
N PRO A 44 -5.69 6.02 -21.41
CA PRO A 44 -5.10 7.36 -21.32
C PRO A 44 -6.13 8.47 -21.52
N GLY A 45 -7.32 8.15 -22.04
CA GLY A 45 -8.33 9.12 -22.42
C GLY A 45 -7.99 9.96 -23.66
N PRO A 46 -8.92 10.82 -24.11
CA PRO A 46 -8.71 11.69 -25.26
C PRO A 46 -7.59 12.70 -25.04
N ALA A 47 -6.81 12.95 -26.10
CA ALA A 47 -5.64 13.84 -26.11
C ALA A 47 -5.93 15.29 -25.72
N ARG A 48 -7.18 15.76 -25.88
CA ARG A 48 -7.62 17.09 -25.47
C ARG A 48 -8.84 16.97 -24.56
N ARG A 49 -8.62 17.13 -23.25
CA ARG A 49 -9.71 17.23 -22.27
C ARG A 49 -9.86 18.66 -21.79
N LEU A 50 -11.12 19.12 -21.67
CA LEU A 50 -11.46 20.41 -21.06
C LEU A 50 -11.20 20.43 -19.54
N ARG A 51 -11.21 19.26 -18.89
CA ARG A 51 -10.93 19.10 -17.45
C ARG A 51 -9.80 18.08 -17.24
N PRO A 52 -8.85 18.33 -16.32
CA PRO A 52 -7.83 17.35 -15.97
C PRO A 52 -8.45 16.04 -15.47
N ASP A 53 -7.85 14.91 -15.85
CA ASP A 53 -8.26 13.59 -15.39
C ASP A 53 -8.16 13.50 -13.85
N PRO A 54 -9.26 13.20 -13.12
CA PRO A 54 -9.24 13.11 -11.66
C PRO A 54 -8.27 12.04 -11.14
N ARG A 55 -8.00 10.97 -11.90
CA ARG A 55 -7.05 9.91 -11.53
C ARG A 55 -5.64 10.44 -11.35
N ARG A 56 -5.24 11.49 -12.09
CA ARG A 56 -3.93 12.12 -11.94
C ARG A 56 -3.76 12.80 -10.58
N ARG A 57 -4.82 13.41 -10.05
CA ARG A 57 -4.80 14.01 -8.70
C ARG A 57 -4.80 12.93 -7.61
N ALA A 58 -5.59 11.88 -7.81
CA ALA A 58 -5.57 10.71 -6.90
C ALA A 58 -4.17 10.09 -6.84
N LEU A 59 -3.51 9.92 -8.00
CA LEU A 59 -2.16 9.39 -8.08
C LEU A 59 -1.14 10.24 -7.32
N VAL A 60 -1.24 11.57 -7.42
CA VAL A 60 -0.41 12.48 -6.63
C VAL A 60 -0.64 12.26 -5.13
N ALA A 61 -1.91 12.15 -4.69
CA ALA A 61 -2.21 11.91 -3.28
C ALA A 61 -1.64 10.58 -2.78
N GLU A 62 -1.88 9.48 -3.50
CA GLU A 62 -1.37 8.15 -3.12
C GLU A 62 0.15 8.08 -3.11
N ARG A 63 0.84 8.71 -4.07
CA ARG A 63 2.30 8.77 -4.06
C ARG A 63 2.85 9.58 -2.89
N THR A 64 2.31 10.78 -2.67
CA THR A 64 2.76 11.65 -1.57
C THR A 64 2.53 11.00 -0.21
N VAL A 65 1.39 10.35 -0.01
CA VAL A 65 1.10 9.63 1.24
C VAL A 65 2.00 8.39 1.34
N GLY A 66 2.09 7.56 0.30
CA GLY A 66 2.94 6.37 0.29
C GLY A 66 4.40 6.67 0.63
N GLU A 67 5.01 7.65 -0.04
CA GLU A 67 6.38 8.10 0.24
C GLU A 67 6.58 8.58 1.70
N ALA A 68 5.53 9.10 2.34
CA ALA A 68 5.58 9.47 3.75
C ALA A 68 5.47 8.25 4.68
N LEU A 69 4.67 7.25 4.32
CA LEU A 69 4.51 6.01 5.05
C LEU A 69 5.77 5.14 4.96
N ASP A 70 6.44 5.08 3.80
CA ASP A 70 7.66 4.30 3.60
C ASP A 70 8.80 4.75 4.51
N ARG A 71 8.84 6.04 4.87
CA ARG A 71 9.82 6.58 5.83
C ARG A 71 9.61 6.07 7.26
N THR A 72 8.49 5.42 7.55
CA THR A 72 8.20 4.84 8.87
C THR A 72 8.76 3.43 9.04
N ASP A 73 9.31 2.83 7.98
CA ASP A 73 9.93 1.49 8.01
C ASP A 73 11.01 1.35 9.09
N GLY A 74 11.86 2.37 9.24
CA GLY A 74 12.87 2.42 10.30
C GLY A 74 12.32 2.43 11.73
N ALA A 75 11.01 2.66 11.91
CA ALA A 75 10.31 2.60 13.18
C ALA A 75 9.50 1.29 13.38
N GLY A 76 9.72 0.27 12.54
CA GLY A 76 9.07 -1.04 12.62
C GLY A 76 7.71 -1.10 11.94
N TRP A 77 7.41 -0.17 11.02
CA TRP A 77 6.19 -0.16 10.24
C TRP A 77 6.44 -0.59 8.79
N HIS A 78 5.83 -1.68 8.36
CA HIS A 78 5.84 -2.08 6.96
C HIS A 78 4.57 -1.61 6.27
N THR A 79 4.70 -1.08 5.05
CA THR A 79 3.55 -0.63 4.27
C THR A 79 3.43 -1.44 2.98
N LEU A 80 2.24 -1.97 2.73
CA LEU A 80 1.86 -2.54 1.44
C LEU A 80 1.00 -1.53 0.68
N HIS A 81 1.18 -1.41 -0.63
CA HIS A 81 0.44 -0.45 -1.45
C HIS A 81 -0.46 -1.13 -2.49
N SER A 82 -1.47 -0.40 -2.94
CA SER A 82 -2.33 -0.79 -4.07
C SER A 82 -2.90 -2.22 -3.93
N ILE A 83 -3.38 -2.60 -2.74
CA ILE A 83 -3.85 -3.97 -2.48
C ILE A 83 -5.21 -4.16 -3.15
N PRO A 84 -5.33 -5.07 -4.13
CA PRO A 84 -6.60 -5.33 -4.80
C PRO A 84 -7.60 -5.99 -3.84
N LEU A 85 -8.87 -5.59 -3.95
CA LEU A 85 -9.98 -6.22 -3.26
C LEU A 85 -10.93 -6.89 -4.27
N PRO A 86 -11.66 -7.95 -3.85
CA PRO A 86 -12.73 -8.50 -4.67
C PRO A 86 -13.73 -7.42 -5.11
N GLY A 87 -14.19 -7.49 -6.35
CA GLY A 87 -15.10 -6.48 -6.92
C GLY A 87 -14.40 -5.28 -7.56
N GLY A 88 -13.05 -5.26 -7.60
CA GLY A 88 -12.27 -4.25 -8.32
C GLY A 88 -11.94 -2.99 -7.51
N ASP A 89 -12.26 -2.99 -6.21
CA ASP A 89 -11.80 -1.93 -5.30
C ASP A 89 -10.36 -2.18 -4.82
N ARG A 90 -9.79 -1.26 -4.04
CA ARG A 90 -8.44 -1.42 -3.47
C ARG A 90 -8.28 -0.75 -2.11
N ILE A 91 -7.38 -1.29 -1.30
CA ILE A 91 -6.77 -0.55 -0.19
C ILE A 91 -5.58 0.24 -0.76
N HIS A 92 -5.52 1.55 -0.53
CA HIS A 92 -4.43 2.36 -1.09
C HIS A 92 -3.10 2.01 -0.40
N HIS A 93 -3.11 2.00 0.93
CA HIS A 93 -1.96 1.60 1.75
C HIS A 93 -2.44 0.82 2.97
N LEU A 94 -1.80 -0.31 3.26
CA LEU A 94 -1.99 -1.09 4.48
C LEU A 94 -0.71 -1.04 5.29
N LEU A 95 -0.77 -0.49 6.50
CA LEU A 95 0.34 -0.45 7.43
C LEU A 95 0.26 -1.63 8.40
N ILE A 96 1.40 -2.24 8.67
CA ILE A 96 1.59 -3.36 9.58
C ILE A 96 2.75 -3.00 10.50
N GLY A 97 2.50 -2.87 11.80
CA GLY A 97 3.55 -2.49 12.72
C GLY A 97 3.14 -2.57 14.19
N PRO A 98 3.96 -2.01 15.11
CA PRO A 98 3.81 -2.18 16.56
C PRO A 98 2.49 -1.63 17.12
N GLY A 99 1.83 -0.71 16.41
CA GLY A 99 0.52 -0.18 16.77
C GLY A 99 -0.67 -0.98 16.25
N GLY A 100 -0.45 -2.04 15.46
CA GLY A 100 -1.49 -2.83 14.82
C GLY A 100 -1.56 -2.64 13.30
N LEU A 101 -2.76 -2.83 12.75
CA LEU A 101 -3.02 -2.73 11.30
C LEU A 101 -3.89 -1.51 11.00
N TYR A 102 -3.49 -0.76 9.97
CA TYR A 102 -4.22 0.43 9.52
C TYR A 102 -4.38 0.43 8.00
N ALA A 103 -5.63 0.57 7.53
CA ALA A 103 -5.91 0.87 6.13
C ALA A 103 -5.99 2.39 5.95
N VAL A 104 -5.12 2.94 5.11
CA VAL A 104 -5.04 4.38 4.83
C VAL A 104 -5.59 4.65 3.44
N HIS A 105 -6.56 5.57 3.37
CA HIS A 105 -7.13 6.06 2.13
C HIS A 105 -6.65 7.49 1.86
N ALA A 106 -6.00 7.71 0.71
CA ALA A 106 -5.40 9.00 0.34
C ALA A 106 -6.32 9.81 -0.59
N LEU A 107 -6.64 11.05 -0.19
CA LEU A 107 -7.50 11.96 -0.95
C LEU A 107 -6.79 13.26 -1.29
N TYR A 108 -6.91 13.70 -2.54
CA TYR A 108 -6.39 15.00 -2.97
C TYR A 108 -7.33 16.14 -2.54
N ALA A 109 -6.98 16.86 -1.46
CA ALA A 109 -7.84 17.87 -0.84
C ALA A 109 -7.36 19.32 -1.02
N HIS A 110 -6.63 19.65 -2.09
CA HIS A 110 -6.12 21.01 -2.30
C HIS A 110 -7.25 22.07 -2.30
N ARG A 111 -7.12 23.08 -1.43
CA ARG A 111 -8.10 24.18 -1.22
C ARG A 111 -9.50 23.69 -0.85
N ARG A 112 -9.59 22.57 -0.13
CA ARG A 112 -10.85 22.05 0.43
C ARG A 112 -10.84 22.22 1.95
N ARG A 113 -12.02 22.47 2.54
CA ARG A 113 -12.22 22.24 3.98
C ARG A 113 -12.44 20.74 4.17
N VAL A 114 -11.72 20.18 5.14
CA VAL A 114 -11.82 18.79 5.55
C VAL A 114 -12.34 18.78 6.97
N THR A 115 -13.39 18.00 7.21
CA THR A 115 -13.89 17.70 8.55
C THR A 115 -13.58 16.25 8.84
N VAL A 116 -12.95 15.99 9.97
CA VAL A 116 -12.79 14.64 10.51
C VAL A 116 -13.86 14.49 11.60
N ALA A 117 -14.62 13.41 11.52
CA ALA A 117 -15.67 13.06 12.46
C ALA A 117 -15.45 11.60 12.90
N ASP A 118 -16.05 11.24 14.04
CA ASP A 118 -15.94 9.93 14.66
C ASP A 118 -17.06 8.97 14.20
#